data_AF-A0A1M3MU59-F1
#
_entry.id   AF-A0A1M3MU59-F1
#
_cell.length_a   1.000
_cell.length_b   1.000
_cell.length_c   1.000
_cell.angle_alpha   90.00
_cell.angle_beta   90.00
_cell.angle_gamma   90.00
#
_symmetry.space_group_name_H-M   'P 1'
#
loop_
_entity.id
_entity.type
_entity.pdbx_description
1 polymer ?
#
loop_
_entity_poly.entity_id
_entity_poly.type
_entity_poly.pdbx_seq_one_letter_code
_entity_poly.pdbx_strand_id
1 'polypeptide(L)'
;MLLFRPVGLEELGLIYDSGMRAFPPRLPDQPIFYPVTNEAYAKQIARDWNTKAGTLGGFVTRFSVDDSYAAKFERRVVGSREHEELWVPAEELTEFNNHIGDAIDVIAAYFGEGYRGFVPETFGLKGKDAAAQCLALVRTLPYSGFDVICEMAANNKAVFLNFFFWEQHSFAAELSDAERDAALAKLRAVWALRERAAFPLGVVR
;
A
#
# COMPACT_ATOMS: atom_id res chain seq x y z
N MET A 1 -9.40 14.63 12.44
CA MET A 1 -9.59 14.82 10.99
C MET A 1 -9.23 13.54 10.25
N LEU A 2 -10.11 13.05 9.38
CA LEU A 2 -9.80 11.96 8.46
C LEU A 2 -9.19 12.51 7.17
N LEU A 3 -8.07 11.94 6.73
CA LEU A 3 -7.31 12.35 5.57
C LEU A 3 -6.97 11.14 4.70
N PHE A 4 -6.73 11.41 3.42
CA PHE A 4 -6.34 10.41 2.44
C PHE A 4 -5.09 10.85 1.71
N ARG A 5 -4.28 9.89 1.27
CA ARG A 5 -3.16 10.19 0.37
C ARG A 5 -3.02 9.11 -0.70
N PRO A 6 -3.08 9.47 -1.98
CA PRO A 6 -2.67 8.57 -3.05
C PRO A 6 -1.15 8.46 -3.04
N VAL A 7 -0.63 7.23 -3.12
CA VAL A 7 0.81 6.94 -3.12
C VAL A 7 1.14 5.92 -4.22
N GLY A 8 2.39 5.95 -4.67
CA GLY A 8 2.95 4.91 -5.53
C GLY A 8 3.51 3.72 -4.73
N LEU A 9 3.91 2.65 -5.42
CA LEU A 9 4.48 1.45 -4.78
C LEU A 9 5.73 1.75 -3.93
N GLU A 10 6.62 2.60 -4.41
CA GLU A 10 7.88 2.93 -3.71
C GLU A 10 7.60 3.68 -2.40
N GLU A 11 6.72 4.67 -2.45
CA GLU A 11 6.29 5.43 -1.27
C GLU A 11 5.55 4.53 -0.28
N LEU A 12 4.66 3.64 -0.75
CA LEU A 12 4.03 2.63 0.11
C LEU A 12 5.06 1.70 0.76
N GLY A 13 6.12 1.34 0.04
CA GLY A 13 7.24 0.57 0.56
C GLY A 13 7.97 1.28 1.70
N LEU A 14 8.10 2.61 1.66
CA LEU A 14 8.69 3.41 2.74
C LEU A 14 7.74 3.55 3.93
N ILE A 15 6.44 3.71 3.67
CA ILE A 15 5.40 3.71 4.73
C ILE A 15 5.38 2.36 5.45
N TYR A 16 5.55 1.26 4.72
CA TYR A 16 5.68 -0.08 5.31
C TYR A 16 6.90 -0.19 6.24
N ASP A 17 8.05 0.35 5.82
CA ASP A 17 9.27 0.32 6.63
C ASP A 17 9.15 1.16 7.91
N SER A 18 8.28 2.18 7.92
CA SER A 18 7.93 2.95 9.12
C SER A 18 6.92 2.26 10.04
N GLY A 19 6.51 1.03 9.71
CA GLY A 19 5.49 0.28 10.44
C GLY A 19 4.07 0.79 10.18
N MET A 20 3.84 1.39 9.01
CA MET A 20 2.58 2.06 8.63
C MET A 20 2.24 3.26 9.54
N ARG A 21 3.24 3.99 10.03
CA ARG A 21 3.00 5.12 10.98
C ARG A 21 3.46 6.48 10.49
N ALA A 22 4.20 6.53 9.38
CA ALA A 22 4.78 7.77 8.87
C ALA A 22 4.90 7.76 7.35
N PHE A 23 4.68 8.92 6.75
CA PHE A 23 5.04 9.21 5.36
C PHE A 23 6.53 9.58 5.25
N PRO A 24 7.22 9.18 4.17
CA PRO A 24 8.62 9.51 4.00
C PRO A 24 8.83 11.03 3.77
N PRO A 25 10.01 11.57 4.10
CA PRO A 25 10.37 12.95 3.79
C PRO A 25 10.14 13.29 2.31
N ARG A 26 9.71 14.53 2.04
CA ARG A 26 9.58 15.02 0.66
C ARG A 26 10.96 15.21 0.04
N LEU A 27 11.02 15.13 -1.29
CA LEU A 27 12.23 15.52 -2.01
C LEU A 27 12.46 17.04 -1.86
N PRO A 28 13.72 17.53 -1.94
CA PRO A 28 14.02 18.95 -1.74
C PRO A 28 13.25 19.91 -2.67
N ASP A 29 12.85 19.45 -3.84
CA ASP A 29 12.05 20.19 -4.83
C ASP A 29 10.54 20.16 -4.57
N GLN A 30 10.10 19.43 -3.54
CA GLN A 30 8.70 19.24 -3.17
C GLN A 30 8.41 19.96 -1.85
N PRO A 31 8.11 21.27 -1.87
CA PRO A 31 8.03 22.10 -0.66
C PRO A 31 6.84 21.78 0.24
N ILE A 32 5.87 21.01 -0.26
CA ILE A 32 4.60 20.74 0.42
C ILE A 32 4.33 19.23 0.42
N PHE A 33 3.87 18.75 1.57
CA PHE A 33 3.14 17.51 1.74
C PHE A 33 1.64 17.81 1.73
N TYR A 34 0.88 17.13 0.87
CA TYR A 34 -0.52 17.42 0.63
C TYR A 34 -1.37 16.14 0.69
N PRO A 35 -1.93 15.77 1.84
CA PRO A 35 -3.03 14.84 1.88
C PRO A 35 -4.32 15.52 1.42
N VAL A 36 -5.24 14.73 0.89
CA VAL A 36 -6.56 15.19 0.43
C VAL A 36 -7.62 14.87 1.48
N THR A 37 -8.70 15.66 1.48
CA THR A 37 -9.80 15.51 2.44
C THR A 37 -10.94 14.64 1.90
N ASN A 38 -10.84 14.21 0.64
CA ASN A 38 -11.86 13.44 -0.07
C ASN A 38 -11.30 12.12 -0.62
N GLU A 39 -11.92 11.01 -0.21
CA GLU A 39 -11.56 9.65 -0.65
C GLU A 39 -11.71 9.46 -2.16
N ALA A 40 -12.79 9.96 -2.77
CA ALA A 40 -13.05 9.82 -4.19
C ALA A 40 -11.97 10.53 -5.03
N TYR A 41 -11.50 11.69 -4.56
CA TYR A 41 -10.40 12.39 -5.19
C TYR A 41 -9.08 11.62 -5.06
N ALA A 42 -8.79 11.04 -3.88
CA ALA A 42 -7.62 10.18 -3.71
C ALA A 42 -7.66 8.95 -4.64
N LYS A 43 -8.83 8.31 -4.76
CA LYS A 43 -9.07 7.19 -5.69
C LYS A 43 -8.87 7.59 -7.14
N GLN A 44 -9.38 8.76 -7.54
CA GLN A 44 -9.16 9.30 -8.87
C GLN A 44 -7.67 9.47 -9.15
N ILE A 45 -6.89 10.04 -8.20
CA ILE A 45 -5.45 10.21 -8.39
C ILE A 45 -4.72 8.89 -8.53
N ALA A 46 -4.98 7.96 -7.61
CA ALA A 46 -4.35 6.65 -7.62
C ALA A 46 -4.66 5.89 -8.91
N ARG A 47 -5.91 5.92 -9.38
CA ARG A 47 -6.36 5.22 -10.59
C ARG A 47 -5.88 5.89 -11.88
N ASP A 48 -5.98 7.21 -11.99
CA ASP A 48 -5.87 7.89 -13.28
C ASP A 48 -4.47 8.45 -13.55
N TRP A 49 -3.66 8.68 -12.50
CA TRP A 49 -2.28 9.17 -12.59
C TRP A 49 -1.23 8.16 -12.11
N ASN A 50 -1.36 7.57 -10.91
CA ASN A 50 -0.32 6.67 -10.40
C ASN A 50 -0.18 5.36 -11.21
N THR A 51 -1.25 4.86 -11.82
CA THR A 51 -1.18 3.69 -12.72
C THR A 51 -0.42 3.96 -14.03
N LYS A 52 -0.13 5.23 -14.34
CA LYS A 52 0.54 5.65 -15.59
C LYS A 52 1.93 6.24 -15.34
N ALA A 53 2.39 6.24 -14.09
CA ALA A 53 3.66 6.83 -13.67
C ALA A 53 4.46 5.89 -12.78
N GLY A 54 5.79 6.06 -12.76
CA GLY A 54 6.69 5.28 -11.92
C GLY A 54 6.52 3.77 -12.11
N THR A 55 6.14 3.08 -11.03
CA THR A 55 5.95 1.62 -10.97
C THR A 55 4.60 1.13 -11.49
N LEU A 56 3.72 2.04 -11.95
CA LEU A 56 2.38 1.75 -12.47
C LEU A 56 1.39 1.19 -11.43
N GLY A 57 1.68 1.37 -10.14
CA GLY A 57 0.79 1.02 -9.04
C GLY A 57 0.34 2.27 -8.27
N GLY A 58 -0.96 2.42 -8.08
CA GLY A 58 -1.56 3.49 -7.28
C GLY A 58 -2.31 2.93 -6.08
N PHE A 59 -2.03 3.46 -4.90
CA PHE A 59 -2.64 3.03 -3.64
C PHE A 59 -3.27 4.22 -2.95
N VAL A 60 -4.43 4.04 -2.33
CA VAL A 60 -5.07 5.07 -1.52
C VAL A 60 -4.88 4.72 -0.07
N THR A 61 -4.16 5.59 0.64
CA THR A 61 -4.02 5.48 2.08
C THR A 61 -5.06 6.32 2.81
N ARG A 62 -5.45 5.88 4.00
CA ARG A 62 -6.37 6.56 4.92
C ARG A 62 -5.71 6.64 6.28
N PHE A 63 -5.78 7.81 6.91
CA PHE A 63 -5.22 8.03 8.24
C PHE A 63 -5.94 9.16 8.96
N SER A 64 -5.84 9.18 10.28
CA SER A 64 -6.41 10.24 11.13
C SER A 64 -5.30 11.11 11.72
N VAL A 65 -5.60 12.40 11.85
CA VAL A 65 -4.76 13.40 12.53
C VAL A 65 -5.64 14.19 13.49
N ASP A 66 -5.12 14.67 14.60
CA ASP A 66 -5.88 15.53 15.51
C ASP A 66 -6.48 16.75 14.79
N ASP A 67 -7.75 17.07 15.05
CA ASP A 67 -8.45 18.17 14.37
C ASP A 67 -7.84 19.54 14.69
N SER A 68 -7.43 19.74 15.95
CA SER A 68 -6.84 21.00 16.40
C SER A 68 -5.44 21.22 15.82
N TYR A 69 -4.68 20.14 15.64
CA TYR A 69 -3.41 20.17 14.94
C TYR A 69 -3.59 20.43 13.44
N ALA A 70 -4.50 19.69 12.79
CA ALA A 70 -4.75 19.82 11.35
C ALA A 70 -5.28 21.22 10.96
N ALA A 71 -6.01 21.90 11.87
CA ALA A 71 -6.52 23.26 11.64
C ALA A 71 -5.44 24.34 11.47
N LYS A 72 -4.18 24.04 11.78
CA LYS A 72 -3.04 24.96 11.56
C LYS A 72 -2.65 25.09 10.09
N PHE A 73 -2.98 24.09 9.28
CA PHE A 73 -2.54 24.01 7.89
C PHE A 73 -3.58 24.59 6.94
N GLU A 74 -3.09 25.10 5.82
CA GLU A 74 -3.93 25.72 4.82
C GLU A 74 -4.74 24.67 4.04
N ARG A 75 -6.03 24.92 3.85
CA ARG A 75 -6.88 24.15 2.94
C ARG A 75 -6.90 24.81 1.58
N ARG A 76 -6.57 24.04 0.53
CA ARG A 76 -6.57 24.51 -0.86
C ARG A 76 -7.50 23.64 -1.69
N VAL A 77 -8.38 24.27 -2.44
CA VAL A 77 -9.20 23.59 -3.46
C VAL A 77 -8.48 23.71 -4.80
N VAL A 78 -8.12 22.58 -5.42
CA VAL A 78 -7.38 22.54 -6.68
C VAL A 78 -8.23 22.00 -7.82
N GLY A 79 -8.67 22.89 -8.72
CA GLY A 79 -9.57 22.52 -9.80
C GLY A 79 -11.02 22.40 -9.33
N SER A 80 -11.53 21.18 -9.13
CA SER A 80 -12.92 20.96 -8.71
C SER A 80 -13.11 21.26 -7.22
N ARG A 81 -14.34 21.60 -6.81
CA ARG A 81 -14.71 21.87 -5.41
C ARG A 81 -14.39 20.70 -4.46
N GLU A 82 -14.38 19.48 -4.98
CA GLU A 82 -14.12 18.26 -4.21
C GLU A 82 -12.62 17.94 -4.06
N HIS A 83 -11.76 18.65 -4.79
CA HIS A 83 -10.32 18.47 -4.78
C HIS A 83 -9.68 19.34 -3.69
N GLU A 84 -10.06 19.11 -2.44
CA GLU A 84 -9.49 19.83 -1.31
C GLU A 84 -8.26 19.09 -0.75
N GLU A 85 -7.18 19.84 -0.63
CA GLU A 85 -5.88 19.44 -0.10
C GLU A 85 -5.58 20.20 1.19
N LEU A 86 -4.90 19.53 2.13
CA LEU A 86 -4.31 20.16 3.31
C LEU A 86 -2.82 20.39 3.04
N TRP A 87 -2.38 21.63 2.92
CA TRP A 87 -0.99 21.93 2.59
C TRP A 87 -0.13 22.04 3.85
N VAL A 88 0.73 21.05 4.04
CA VAL A 88 1.70 20.95 5.15
C VAL A 88 3.09 21.25 4.61
N PRO A 89 3.85 22.19 5.19
CA PRO A 89 5.24 22.43 4.78
C PRO A 89 6.08 21.16 4.91
N ALA A 90 6.94 20.89 3.94
CA ALA A 90 7.74 19.65 3.91
C ALA A 90 8.62 19.50 5.17
N GLU A 91 9.10 20.61 5.72
CA GLU A 91 9.88 20.68 6.96
C GLU A 91 9.07 20.28 8.21
N GLU A 92 7.74 20.43 8.18
CA GLU A 92 6.84 20.04 9.28
C GLU A 92 6.40 18.58 9.18
N LEU A 93 6.71 17.86 8.11
CA LEU A 93 6.21 16.50 7.88
C LEU A 93 6.63 15.52 8.99
N THR A 94 7.81 15.68 9.56
CA THR A 94 8.24 14.86 10.71
C THR A 94 7.31 15.05 11.90
N GLU A 95 6.95 16.30 12.22
CA GLU A 95 6.01 16.58 13.30
C GLU A 95 4.61 16.11 12.93
N PHE A 96 4.18 16.35 11.68
CA PHE A 96 2.90 15.88 11.19
C PHE A 96 2.72 14.36 11.36
N ASN A 97 3.76 13.58 11.07
CA ASN A 97 3.77 12.13 11.28
C ASN A 97 3.58 11.75 12.77
N ASN A 98 4.05 12.56 13.72
CA ASN A 98 3.83 12.32 15.15
C ASN A 98 2.36 12.52 15.58
N HIS A 99 1.59 13.27 14.79
CA HIS A 99 0.16 13.51 15.02
C HIS A 99 -0.74 12.53 14.25
N ILE A 100 -0.17 11.60 13.49
CA ILE A 100 -0.93 10.48 12.91
C ILE A 100 -1.37 9.56 14.06
N GLY A 101 -2.67 9.30 14.14
CA GLY A 101 -3.27 8.49 15.20
C GLY A 101 -2.93 7.01 15.07
N ASP A 102 -3.82 6.26 14.43
CA ASP A 102 -3.66 4.82 14.20
C ASP A 102 -2.73 4.54 13.01
N ALA A 103 -2.51 3.26 12.71
CA ALA A 103 -1.79 2.86 11.51
C ALA A 103 -2.47 3.42 10.25
N ILE A 104 -1.63 3.79 9.27
CA ILE A 104 -2.06 4.21 7.95
C ILE A 104 -2.65 2.99 7.23
N ASP A 105 -3.93 3.03 6.94
CA ASP A 105 -4.63 1.97 6.22
C ASP A 105 -4.47 2.13 4.71
N VAL A 106 -4.47 1.02 3.97
CA VAL A 106 -4.66 1.02 2.51
C VAL A 106 -6.09 0.59 2.21
N ILE A 107 -6.87 1.49 1.62
CA ILE A 107 -8.32 1.32 1.40
C ILE A 107 -8.69 1.12 -0.07
N ALA A 108 -7.75 1.34 -0.99
CA ALA A 108 -7.89 0.99 -2.40
C ALA A 108 -6.51 0.81 -3.05
N ALA A 109 -6.46 0.00 -4.11
CA ALA A 109 -5.28 -0.15 -4.93
C ALA A 109 -5.70 -0.32 -6.40
N TYR A 110 -4.88 0.20 -7.32
CA TYR A 110 -5.10 0.20 -8.76
C TYR A 110 -3.78 -0.12 -9.46
N PHE A 111 -3.85 -0.88 -10.55
CA PHE A 111 -2.67 -1.39 -11.25
C PHE A 111 -2.79 -1.12 -12.75
N GLY A 112 -1.78 -0.46 -13.31
CA GLY A 112 -1.68 -0.21 -14.74
C GLY A 112 -1.23 -1.44 -15.52
N GLU A 113 -1.36 -1.37 -16.84
CA GLU A 113 -0.83 -2.39 -17.75
C GLU A 113 0.69 -2.52 -17.60
N GLY A 114 1.19 -3.74 -17.45
CA GLY A 114 2.62 -3.98 -17.23
C GLY A 114 3.11 -3.78 -15.80
N TYR A 115 2.21 -3.58 -14.83
CA TYR A 115 2.57 -3.56 -13.40
C TYR A 115 3.32 -4.84 -13.00
N ARG A 116 4.52 -4.68 -12.42
CA ARG A 116 5.38 -5.79 -11.98
C ARG A 116 5.42 -5.99 -10.47
N GLY A 117 4.92 -5.02 -9.71
CA GLY A 117 5.02 -5.01 -8.25
C GLY A 117 6.45 -4.99 -7.70
N PHE A 118 6.56 -5.21 -6.40
CA PHE A 118 7.84 -5.18 -5.68
C PHE A 118 8.58 -6.50 -5.88
N VAL A 119 9.83 -6.45 -6.34
CA VAL A 119 10.66 -7.63 -6.61
C VAL A 119 11.70 -7.80 -5.50
N PRO A 120 11.61 -8.84 -4.66
CA PRO A 120 12.61 -9.09 -3.62
C PRO A 120 13.90 -9.65 -4.22
N GLU A 121 14.99 -9.51 -3.46
CA GLU A 121 16.34 -9.92 -3.88
C GLU A 121 16.81 -11.23 -3.22
N THR A 122 15.98 -11.83 -2.36
CA THR A 122 16.36 -12.95 -1.48
C THR A 122 15.34 -14.09 -1.51
N PHE A 123 15.79 -15.28 -1.10
CA PHE A 123 15.00 -16.52 -0.95
C PHE A 123 14.23 -16.96 -2.21
N GLY A 124 13.18 -17.76 -2.05
CA GLY A 124 12.40 -18.36 -3.12
C GLY A 124 11.67 -17.35 -3.98
N LEU A 125 11.37 -16.15 -3.46
CA LEU A 125 10.74 -15.07 -4.24
C LEU A 125 11.71 -14.21 -5.04
N LYS A 126 13.03 -14.39 -4.86
CA LYS A 126 14.07 -13.61 -5.56
C LYS A 126 13.79 -13.48 -7.06
N GLY A 127 13.79 -12.24 -7.56
CA GLY A 127 13.70 -11.92 -8.98
C GLY A 127 12.34 -12.17 -9.62
N LYS A 128 11.33 -12.61 -8.86
CA LYS A 128 9.96 -12.83 -9.36
C LYS A 128 9.18 -11.53 -9.27
N ASP A 129 8.44 -11.19 -10.32
CA ASP A 129 7.42 -10.13 -10.23
C ASP A 129 6.22 -10.57 -9.39
N ALA A 130 5.30 -9.65 -9.12
CA ALA A 130 4.14 -9.90 -8.28
C ALA A 130 3.34 -11.13 -8.75
N ALA A 131 3.13 -11.29 -10.05
CA ALA A 131 2.38 -12.43 -10.58
C ALA A 131 3.11 -13.76 -10.32
N ALA A 132 4.40 -13.83 -10.66
CA ALA A 132 5.22 -15.01 -10.42
C ALA A 132 5.38 -15.35 -8.92
N GLN A 133 5.42 -14.34 -8.04
CA GLN A 133 5.43 -14.54 -6.59
C GLN A 133 4.15 -15.21 -6.10
N CYS A 134 2.97 -14.73 -6.53
CA CYS A 134 1.69 -15.33 -6.16
C CYS A 134 1.65 -16.81 -6.53
N LEU A 135 1.94 -17.13 -7.80
CA LEU A 135 1.95 -18.50 -8.30
C LEU A 135 2.95 -19.38 -7.54
N ALA A 136 4.14 -18.86 -7.20
CA ALA A 136 5.13 -19.60 -6.42
C ALA A 136 4.63 -19.96 -5.01
N LEU A 137 4.00 -19.01 -4.30
CA LEU A 137 3.44 -19.25 -2.98
C LEU A 137 2.25 -20.22 -3.04
N VAL A 138 1.33 -19.99 -3.96
CA VAL A 138 0.13 -20.83 -4.14
C VAL A 138 0.52 -22.27 -4.47
N ARG A 139 1.49 -22.48 -5.37
CA ARG A 139 1.94 -23.82 -5.77
C ARG A 139 2.70 -24.53 -4.66
N THR A 140 3.43 -23.80 -3.81
CA THR A 140 4.17 -24.40 -2.68
C THR A 140 3.24 -24.82 -1.53
N LEU A 141 2.15 -24.07 -1.33
CA LEU A 141 1.27 -24.20 -0.17
C LEU A 141 0.70 -25.63 0.09
N PRO A 142 0.30 -26.43 -0.93
CA PRO A 142 -0.16 -27.80 -0.73
C PRO A 142 0.96 -28.77 -0.32
N TYR A 143 2.21 -28.47 -0.68
CA TYR A 143 3.35 -29.35 -0.40
C TYR A 143 4.00 -29.01 0.95
N SER A 144 4.10 -27.72 1.29
CA SER A 144 4.77 -27.26 2.51
C SER A 144 4.25 -25.90 2.97
N GLY A 145 3.37 -25.92 3.97
CA GLY A 145 2.97 -24.69 4.66
C GLY A 145 4.13 -24.03 5.42
N PHE A 146 5.08 -24.83 5.92
CA PHE A 146 6.25 -24.32 6.64
C PHE A 146 7.16 -23.48 5.73
N ASP A 147 7.43 -23.94 4.50
CA ASP A 147 8.26 -23.19 3.56
C ASP A 147 7.59 -21.88 3.16
N VAL A 148 6.27 -21.88 2.94
CA VAL A 148 5.50 -20.65 2.70
C VAL A 148 5.61 -19.70 3.90
N ILE A 149 5.48 -20.20 5.12
CA ILE A 149 5.59 -19.40 6.34
C ILE A 149 7.00 -18.78 6.47
N CYS A 150 8.05 -19.54 6.17
CA CYS A 150 9.44 -19.06 6.19
C CYS A 150 9.68 -18.01 5.09
N GLU A 151 9.19 -18.27 3.88
CA GLU A 151 9.30 -17.35 2.74
C GLU A 151 8.57 -16.04 3.03
N MET A 152 7.35 -16.10 3.58
CA MET A 152 6.60 -14.90 3.98
C MET A 152 7.29 -14.12 5.09
N ALA A 153 7.95 -14.80 6.02
CA ALA A 153 8.71 -14.13 7.08
C ALA A 153 9.92 -13.37 6.52
N ALA A 154 10.67 -14.03 5.63
CA ALA A 154 11.86 -13.48 5.00
C ALA A 154 11.53 -12.33 4.03
N ASN A 155 10.44 -12.46 3.28
CA ASN A 155 10.01 -11.52 2.24
C ASN A 155 8.71 -10.77 2.62
N ASN A 156 8.55 -10.44 3.91
CA ASN A 156 7.33 -9.82 4.45
C ASN A 156 6.91 -8.54 3.71
N LYS A 157 7.88 -7.70 3.31
CA LYS A 157 7.63 -6.49 2.53
C LYS A 157 7.06 -6.78 1.16
N ALA A 158 7.66 -7.74 0.44
CA ALA A 158 7.18 -8.15 -0.87
C ALA A 158 5.77 -8.73 -0.78
N VAL A 159 5.51 -9.58 0.23
CA VAL A 159 4.19 -10.12 0.50
C VAL A 159 3.20 -8.99 0.75
N PHE A 160 3.49 -8.05 1.64
CA PHE A 160 2.61 -6.92 1.93
C PHE A 160 2.28 -6.10 0.68
N LEU A 161 3.30 -5.63 -0.02
CA LEU A 161 3.15 -4.71 -1.14
C LEU A 161 2.44 -5.34 -2.35
N ASN A 162 2.67 -6.63 -2.60
CA ASN A 162 2.10 -7.32 -3.75
C ASN A 162 0.73 -7.94 -3.47
N PHE A 163 0.33 -8.10 -2.20
CA PHE A 163 -0.93 -8.74 -1.86
C PHE A 163 -2.15 -8.02 -2.46
N PHE A 164 -2.13 -6.69 -2.48
CA PHE A 164 -3.18 -5.87 -3.08
C PHE A 164 -3.40 -6.20 -4.57
N PHE A 165 -2.32 -6.51 -5.29
CA PHE A 165 -2.40 -6.94 -6.69
C PHE A 165 -2.93 -8.37 -6.78
N TRP A 166 -2.46 -9.28 -5.92
CA TRP A 166 -2.92 -10.66 -5.91
C TRP A 166 -4.43 -10.77 -5.67
N GLU A 167 -5.02 -9.91 -4.84
CA GLU A 167 -6.47 -9.89 -4.60
C GLU A 167 -7.30 -9.52 -5.83
N GLN A 168 -6.73 -8.76 -6.76
CA GLN A 168 -7.47 -8.16 -7.88
C GLN A 168 -7.09 -8.75 -9.24
N HIS A 169 -5.92 -9.37 -9.34
CA HIS A 169 -5.40 -9.91 -10.60
C HIS A 169 -5.98 -11.28 -10.91
N SER A 170 -6.41 -11.48 -12.15
CA SER A 170 -6.83 -12.78 -12.66
C SER A 170 -5.63 -13.57 -13.16
N PHE A 171 -5.51 -14.81 -12.68
CA PHE A 171 -4.46 -15.76 -13.07
C PHE A 171 -5.04 -16.90 -13.91
N ALA A 172 -6.11 -16.64 -14.67
CA ALA A 172 -6.97 -17.68 -15.25
C ALA A 172 -6.25 -18.70 -16.15
N ALA A 173 -5.04 -18.40 -16.65
CA ALA A 173 -4.24 -19.36 -17.41
C ALA A 173 -3.49 -20.37 -16.52
N GLU A 174 -3.31 -20.10 -15.24
CA GLU A 174 -2.48 -20.87 -14.31
C GLU A 174 -3.20 -21.30 -13.02
N LEU A 175 -4.25 -20.59 -12.62
CA LEU A 175 -4.92 -20.73 -11.34
C LEU A 175 -6.36 -20.20 -11.41
N SER A 176 -7.34 -20.97 -10.95
CA SER A 176 -8.71 -20.46 -10.85
C SER A 176 -8.85 -19.39 -9.75
N ASP A 177 -9.81 -18.48 -9.88
CA ASP A 177 -10.06 -17.46 -8.85
C ASP A 177 -10.37 -18.09 -7.48
N ALA A 178 -11.07 -19.23 -7.44
CA ALA A 178 -11.38 -19.94 -6.20
C ALA A 178 -10.12 -20.48 -5.51
N GLU A 179 -9.17 -21.06 -6.27
CA GLU A 179 -7.90 -21.53 -5.72
C GLU A 179 -7.02 -20.37 -5.26
N ARG A 180 -6.98 -19.27 -6.03
CA ARG A 180 -6.32 -18.02 -5.63
C ARG A 180 -6.87 -17.52 -4.31
N ASP A 181 -8.16 -17.32 -4.21
CA ASP A 181 -8.80 -16.74 -3.03
C ASP A 181 -8.62 -17.63 -1.79
N ALA A 182 -8.72 -18.95 -1.95
CA ALA A 182 -8.46 -19.90 -0.88
C ALA A 182 -7.00 -19.85 -0.39
N ALA A 183 -6.03 -19.71 -1.30
CA ALA A 183 -4.63 -19.56 -0.94
C ALA A 183 -4.37 -18.21 -0.25
N LEU A 184 -4.86 -17.10 -0.80
CA LEU A 184 -4.72 -15.77 -0.23
C LEU A 184 -5.33 -15.68 1.17
N ALA A 185 -6.46 -16.34 1.43
CA ALA A 185 -7.05 -16.45 2.75
C ALA A 185 -6.11 -17.13 3.76
N LYS A 186 -5.42 -18.21 3.36
CA LYS A 186 -4.42 -18.89 4.19
C LYS A 186 -3.21 -18.00 4.45
N LEU A 187 -2.71 -17.30 3.43
CA LEU A 187 -1.59 -16.35 3.60
C LEU A 187 -1.96 -15.23 4.58
N ARG A 188 -3.18 -14.70 4.49
CA ARG A 188 -3.70 -13.69 5.43
C ARG A 188 -3.79 -14.23 6.85
N ALA A 189 -4.24 -15.46 7.04
CA ALA A 189 -4.27 -16.10 8.35
C ALA A 189 -2.86 -16.26 8.95
N VAL A 190 -1.88 -16.68 8.14
CA VAL A 190 -0.47 -16.76 8.56
C VAL A 190 0.09 -15.38 8.96
N TRP A 191 -0.23 -14.35 8.18
CA TRP A 191 0.18 -12.97 8.45
C TRP A 191 -0.34 -12.48 9.82
N ALA A 192 -1.62 -12.73 10.10
CA ALA A 192 -2.28 -12.28 11.32
C ALA A 192 -1.74 -12.94 12.61
N LEU A 193 -1.00 -14.06 12.50
CA LEU A 193 -0.42 -14.75 13.66
C LEU A 193 0.97 -14.23 14.07
N ARG A 194 1.55 -13.27 13.34
CA ARG A 194 2.91 -12.75 13.58
C ARG A 194 2.89 -11.34 14.16
N GLU A 195 4.04 -10.85 14.64
CA GLU A 195 4.22 -9.49 15.21
C GLU A 195 3.72 -8.34 14.31
N ARG A 196 3.59 -8.57 12.98
CA ARG A 196 3.02 -7.61 12.02
C ARG A 196 1.49 -7.66 11.90
N ALA A 197 0.79 -8.32 12.82
CA ALA A 197 -0.68 -8.27 12.95
C ALA A 197 -1.21 -6.85 13.22
N ALA A 198 -0.33 -5.89 13.52
CA ALA A 198 -0.67 -4.48 13.75
C ALA A 198 -1.33 -3.79 12.53
N PHE A 199 -1.15 -4.31 11.32
CA PHE A 199 -1.83 -3.80 10.13
C PHE A 199 -2.24 -4.92 9.16
N PRO A 200 -3.38 -4.77 8.48
CA PRO A 200 -3.98 -5.82 7.66
C PRO A 200 -3.19 -6.07 6.36
N LEU A 201 -3.24 -7.31 5.90
CA LEU A 201 -2.70 -7.73 4.61
C LEU A 201 -3.79 -7.65 3.55
N GLY A 202 -3.66 -6.72 2.58
CA GLY A 202 -4.67 -6.44 1.57
C GLY A 202 -5.57 -5.24 1.91
N VAL A 203 -6.53 -4.95 1.03
CA VAL A 203 -7.40 -3.77 1.16
C VAL A 203 -8.28 -3.85 2.41
N VAL A 204 -8.32 -2.76 3.20
CA VAL A 204 -9.29 -2.58 4.30
C VAL A 204 -10.60 -2.06 3.74
N ARG A 205 -11.70 -2.77 4.01
CA ARG A 205 -13.05 -2.40 3.60
C ARG A 205 -13.82 -1.75 4.75
#